data_AF-A0A7I9VAX1-F1
#
_entry.id   AF-A0A7I9VAX1-F1
#
_cell.length_a   1.000
_cell.length_b   1.000
_cell.length_c   1.000
_cell.angle_alpha   90.00
_cell.angle_beta   90.00
_cell.angle_gamma   90.00
#
_symmetry.space_group_name_H-M   'P 1'
#
loop_
_entity.id
_entity.type
_entity.pdbx_description
1 polymer ?
#
loop_
_entity_poly.entity_id
_entity_poly.type
_entity_poly.pdbx_seq_one_letter_code
_entity_poly.pdbx_strand_id
1 'polypeptide(L)'
;MAEFGRTVDNTDFLEMVEARGRLYPDVRDYLRARPGHGGRRRSVVAGIQEQDSVETAGDLLAQWDVVFYPSLIVHGQGDVVAHRVLRRSRYSRTAIVQRDEHPVIMVAQDVTRAEADAAWRSVTEGARAATLESLLAEYGGR
;
A
#
# COMPACT_ATOMS: atom_id res chain seq x y z
N MET A 1 7.73 -7.23 33.93
CA MET A 1 6.45 -7.40 33.21
C MET A 1 6.74 -7.17 31.75
N ALA A 2 6.60 -8.20 30.92
CA ALA A 2 6.80 -8.08 29.48
C ALA A 2 5.49 -7.58 28.87
N GLU A 3 5.50 -6.35 28.33
CA GLU A 3 4.46 -5.90 27.42
C GLU A 3 4.57 -6.78 26.17
N PHE A 4 3.63 -7.72 26.02
CA PHE A 4 3.46 -8.45 24.78
C PHE A 4 3.17 -7.42 23.68
N GLY A 5 4.04 -7.39 22.67
CA GLY A 5 3.86 -6.54 21.50
C GLY A 5 2.46 -6.71 20.96
N ARG A 6 1.66 -5.63 21.02
CA ARG A 6 0.40 -5.55 20.32
C ARG A 6 0.72 -5.75 18.85
N THR A 7 0.39 -6.92 18.32
CA THR A 7 0.27 -7.08 16.87
C THR A 7 -0.85 -6.13 16.48
N VAL A 8 -0.51 -5.09 15.71
CA VAL A 8 -1.50 -4.17 15.15
C VAL A 8 -2.31 -5.02 14.18
N ASP A 9 -3.58 -5.25 14.51
CA ASP A 9 -4.46 -5.95 13.57
C ASP A 9 -4.79 -5.04 12.38
N ASN A 10 -5.27 -5.63 11.29
CA ASN A 10 -5.53 -4.87 10.07
C ASN A 10 -6.59 -3.76 10.26
N THR A 11 -7.50 -3.90 11.23
CA THR A 11 -8.50 -2.87 11.55
C THR A 11 -7.83 -1.69 12.22
N ASP A 12 -7.04 -1.92 13.27
CA ASP A 12 -6.26 -0.90 13.96
C ASP A 12 -5.33 -0.14 12.99
N PHE A 13 -4.72 -0.86 12.05
CA PHE A 13 -3.88 -0.27 11.01
C PHE A 13 -4.65 0.67 10.09
N LEU A 14 -5.84 0.26 9.62
CA LEU A 14 -6.67 1.09 8.75
C LEU A 14 -7.23 2.31 9.51
N GLU A 15 -7.64 2.15 10.76
CA GLU A 15 -8.07 3.27 11.61
C GLU A 15 -6.94 4.29 11.81
N MET A 16 -5.70 3.83 12.03
CA MET A 16 -4.52 4.72 12.09
C MET A 16 -4.34 5.52 10.80
N VAL A 17 -4.49 4.86 9.64
CA VAL A 17 -4.34 5.51 8.32
C VAL A 17 -5.48 6.49 8.07
N GLU A 18 -6.70 6.13 8.45
CA GLU A 18 -7.89 6.97 8.35
C GLU A 18 -7.76 8.23 9.22
N ALA A 19 -7.29 8.09 10.47
CA ALA A 19 -7.03 9.20 11.38
C ALA A 19 -6.00 10.20 10.82
N ARG A 20 -5.11 9.74 9.93
CA ARG A 20 -4.12 10.58 9.22
C ARG A 20 -4.66 11.19 7.92
N GLY A 21 -5.92 10.93 7.56
CA GLY A 21 -6.55 11.39 6.32
C GLY A 21 -5.94 10.77 5.06
N ARG A 22 -5.37 9.57 5.17
CA ARG A 22 -4.65 8.89 4.07
C ARG A 22 -5.43 7.70 3.51
N LEU A 23 -6.64 7.43 4.02
CA LEU A 23 -7.48 6.32 3.57
C LEU A 23 -8.54 6.80 2.59
N TYR A 24 -8.69 6.11 1.46
CA TYR A 24 -9.77 6.29 0.51
C TYR A 24 -10.56 5.00 0.36
N PRO A 25 -11.89 5.04 0.25
CA PRO A 25 -12.71 3.83 0.10
C PRO A 25 -12.35 3.00 -1.13
N ASP A 26 -12.05 3.66 -2.25
CA ASP A 26 -11.64 3.01 -3.50
C ASP A 26 -10.75 3.94 -4.37
N VAL A 27 -10.33 3.42 -5.53
CA VAL A 27 -9.50 4.15 -6.50
C VAL A 27 -10.21 5.37 -7.08
N ARG A 28 -11.54 5.32 -7.24
CA ARG A 28 -12.33 6.41 -7.82
C ARG A 28 -12.39 7.59 -6.86
N ASP A 29 -12.59 7.34 -5.57
CA ASP A 29 -12.58 8.38 -4.54
C ASP A 29 -11.19 9.00 -4.38
N TYR A 30 -10.13 8.18 -4.43
CA TYR A 30 -8.76 8.69 -4.50
C TYR A 30 -8.54 9.60 -5.71
N LEU A 31 -8.91 9.17 -6.93
CA LEU A 31 -8.74 9.97 -8.15
C LEU A 31 -9.60 11.24 -8.15
N ARG A 32 -10.77 11.21 -7.48
CA ARG A 32 -11.59 12.40 -7.27
C ARG A 32 -10.89 13.40 -6.34
N ALA A 33 -10.23 12.92 -5.29
CA ALA A 33 -9.49 13.75 -4.35
C ALA A 33 -8.15 14.28 -4.92
N ARG A 34 -7.55 13.58 -5.88
CA ARG A 34 -6.28 13.95 -6.54
C ARG A 34 -6.47 14.17 -8.06
N PRO A 35 -7.19 15.24 -8.45
CA PRO A 35 -7.38 15.55 -9.87
C PRO A 35 -6.02 15.84 -10.52
N GLY A 36 -5.74 15.15 -11.62
CA GLY A 36 -4.45 15.22 -12.30
C GLY A 36 -3.51 14.06 -12.02
N HIS A 37 -3.75 13.23 -11.00
CA HIS A 37 -2.91 12.06 -10.67
C HIS A 37 -3.50 10.77 -11.24
N GLY A 38 -3.76 10.78 -12.55
CA GLY A 38 -4.42 9.70 -13.30
C GLY A 38 -3.56 9.09 -14.41
N GLY A 39 -2.25 9.37 -14.43
CA GLY A 39 -1.32 8.77 -15.41
C GLY A 39 -1.27 7.25 -15.31
N ARG A 40 -0.66 6.59 -16.32
CA ARG A 40 -0.47 5.12 -16.29
C ARG A 40 0.31 4.72 -15.04
N ARG A 41 -0.39 4.08 -14.08
CA ARG A 41 0.20 3.61 -12.83
C ARG A 41 1.40 2.70 -13.07
N ARG A 42 2.42 2.81 -12.20
CA ARG A 42 3.65 2.02 -12.27
C ARG A 42 3.84 1.27 -10.96
N SER A 43 4.10 -0.03 -11.01
CA SER A 43 4.37 -0.82 -9.80
C SER A 43 5.63 -0.32 -9.11
N VAL A 44 5.60 -0.13 -7.79
CA VAL A 44 6.78 0.07 -6.94
C VAL A 44 7.15 -1.27 -6.33
N VAL A 45 6.21 -1.88 -5.64
CA VAL A 45 6.32 -3.25 -5.12
C VAL A 45 4.96 -3.93 -5.18
N ALA A 46 4.95 -5.24 -5.40
CA ALA A 46 3.75 -6.05 -5.42
C ALA A 46 3.81 -7.13 -4.33
N GLY A 47 2.66 -7.44 -3.73
CA GLY A 47 2.51 -8.62 -2.88
C GLY A 47 3.06 -8.51 -1.47
N ILE A 48 3.06 -7.30 -0.87
CA ILE A 48 3.30 -7.17 0.56
C ILE A 48 2.18 -7.91 1.29
N GLN A 49 2.49 -8.90 2.11
CA GLN A 49 1.47 -9.66 2.83
C GLN A 49 0.77 -8.77 3.88
N GLU A 50 -0.54 -8.90 3.97
CA GLU A 50 -1.32 -8.31 5.06
C GLU A 50 -0.93 -8.97 6.39
N GLN A 51 -0.74 -8.18 7.45
CA GLN A 51 -0.26 -8.67 8.75
C GLN A 51 -1.25 -9.66 9.39
N ASP A 52 -2.55 -9.47 9.19
CA ASP A 52 -3.61 -10.40 9.60
C ASP A 52 -4.45 -10.83 8.38
N SER A 53 -4.18 -12.02 7.86
CA SER A 53 -4.90 -12.60 6.70
C SER A 53 -6.12 -13.45 7.10
N VAL A 54 -6.49 -13.41 8.39
CA VAL A 54 -7.38 -14.37 9.08
C VAL A 54 -8.78 -14.47 8.46
N GLU A 55 -9.23 -13.45 7.71
CA GLU A 55 -10.56 -13.41 7.09
C GLU A 55 -10.58 -13.73 5.58
N THR A 56 -9.50 -14.28 5.01
CA THR A 56 -9.50 -14.61 3.58
C THR A 56 -9.96 -16.05 3.35
N ALA A 57 -11.08 -16.23 2.64
CA ALA A 57 -11.63 -17.56 2.38
C ALA A 57 -10.70 -18.43 1.50
N GLY A 58 -10.33 -19.62 1.98
CA GLY A 58 -9.70 -20.67 1.17
C GLY A 58 -8.25 -20.37 0.74
N ASP A 59 -7.96 -20.47 -0.57
CA ASP A 59 -6.64 -20.30 -1.18
C ASP A 59 -6.32 -18.85 -1.60
N LEU A 60 -7.03 -17.89 -1.00
CA LEU A 60 -6.87 -16.46 -1.24
C LEU A 60 -5.89 -15.87 -0.21
N LEU A 61 -4.97 -15.05 -0.70
CA LEU A 61 -4.02 -14.28 0.09
C LEU A 61 -4.35 -12.80 -0.07
N ALA A 62 -4.65 -12.14 1.04
CA ALA A 62 -4.77 -10.70 1.09
C ALA A 62 -3.38 -10.06 1.10
N GLN A 63 -3.14 -9.17 0.15
CA GLN A 63 -1.85 -8.52 -0.06
C GLN A 63 -2.03 -7.06 -0.45
N TRP A 64 -0.96 -6.29 -0.32
CA TRP A 64 -0.88 -4.90 -0.75
C TRP A 64 0.09 -4.76 -1.93
N ASP A 65 -0.38 -4.07 -2.98
CA ASP A 65 0.44 -3.62 -4.09
C ASP A 65 0.65 -2.11 -3.96
N VAL A 66 1.91 -1.69 -3.86
CA VAL A 66 2.29 -0.28 -3.84
C VAL A 66 2.57 0.16 -5.27
N VAL A 67 1.87 1.20 -5.70
CA VAL A 67 1.97 1.76 -7.04
C VAL A 67 2.22 3.25 -6.98
N PHE A 68 2.88 3.74 -8.03
CA PHE A 68 3.10 5.15 -8.28
C PHE A 68 2.08 5.64 -9.31
N TYR A 69 1.29 6.66 -8.95
CA TYR A 69 0.40 7.41 -9.84
C TYR A 69 1.10 8.70 -10.29
N PRO A 70 1.61 8.76 -11.52
CA PRO A 70 2.23 9.98 -12.02
C PRO A 70 1.24 11.14 -12.04
N SER A 71 1.70 12.32 -11.62
CA SER A 71 1.01 13.58 -11.86
C SER A 71 1.06 13.90 -13.35
N LEU A 72 -0.08 14.29 -13.90
CA LEU A 72 -0.21 14.84 -15.25
C LEU A 72 0.09 16.34 -15.28
N ILE A 73 0.19 16.98 -14.11
CA ILE A 73 0.40 18.42 -13.96
C ILE A 73 1.88 18.71 -13.70
N VAL A 74 2.51 17.96 -12.79
CA VAL A 74 3.91 18.13 -12.43
C VAL A 74 4.74 16.96 -12.95
N HIS A 75 5.55 17.24 -13.98
CA HIS A 75 6.39 16.23 -14.61
C HIS A 75 7.39 15.63 -13.62
N GLY A 76 7.41 14.30 -13.53
CA GLY A 76 8.36 13.55 -12.71
C GLY A 76 7.92 13.30 -11.26
N GLN A 77 6.83 13.94 -10.82
CA GLN A 77 6.22 13.72 -9.52
C GLN A 77 4.93 12.90 -9.62
N GLY A 78 4.49 12.40 -8.49
CA GLY A 78 3.26 11.62 -8.38
C GLY A 78 3.05 11.11 -6.97
N ASP A 79 1.95 10.39 -6.81
CA ASP A 79 1.58 9.82 -5.52
C ASP A 79 2.01 8.36 -5.44
N VAL A 80 2.38 7.94 -4.24
CA VAL A 80 2.58 6.54 -3.91
C VAL A 80 1.36 6.09 -3.14
N VAL A 81 0.67 5.07 -3.64
CA VAL A 81 -0.50 4.51 -2.98
C VAL A 81 -0.39 3.00 -2.88
N ALA A 82 -0.97 2.42 -1.83
CA ALA A 82 -1.12 0.99 -1.66
C ALA A 82 -2.56 0.58 -1.96
N HIS A 83 -2.70 -0.42 -2.83
CA HIS A 83 -3.96 -1.08 -3.12
C HIS A 83 -4.00 -2.43 -2.47
N ARG A 84 -5.09 -2.75 -1.78
CA ARG A 84 -5.33 -4.11 -1.33
C ARG A 84 -5.75 -4.96 -2.53
N VAL A 85 -5.20 -6.16 -2.60
CA VAL A 85 -5.38 -7.10 -3.69
C VAL A 85 -5.57 -8.49 -3.09
N LEU A 86 -6.65 -9.17 -3.45
CA LEU A 86 -6.82 -10.58 -3.15
C LEU A 86 -6.20 -11.41 -4.27
N ARG A 87 -5.19 -12.22 -3.93
CA ARG A 87 -4.52 -13.12 -4.88
C ARG A 87 -4.82 -14.56 -4.55
N ARG A 88 -5.20 -15.32 -5.58
CA ARG A 88 -5.37 -16.77 -5.44
C ARG A 88 -4.05 -17.48 -5.64
N SER A 89 -3.61 -18.26 -4.67
CA SER A 89 -2.44 -19.12 -4.81
C SER A 89 -2.86 -20.50 -5.31
N ARG A 90 -2.81 -20.72 -6.64
CA ARG A 90 -2.87 -22.08 -7.19
C ARG A 90 -1.46 -22.47 -7.63
N TYR A 91 -1.06 -23.70 -7.30
CA TYR A 91 0.20 -24.46 -7.51
C TYR A 91 1.24 -24.06 -8.59
N SER A 92 1.00 -23.07 -9.47
CA SER A 92 1.99 -22.47 -10.37
C SER A 92 1.67 -21.05 -10.87
N ARG A 93 0.53 -20.43 -10.50
CA ARG A 93 0.12 -19.09 -10.98
C ARG A 93 -0.67 -18.32 -9.92
N THR A 94 -0.24 -17.10 -9.63
CA THR A 94 -0.99 -16.12 -8.84
C THR A 94 -1.89 -15.29 -9.76
N ALA A 95 -3.19 -15.33 -9.53
CA ALA A 95 -4.18 -14.51 -10.24
C ALA A 95 -4.81 -13.51 -9.27
N ILE A 96 -4.93 -12.25 -9.69
CA ILE A 96 -5.64 -11.21 -8.95
C ILE A 96 -7.14 -11.45 -9.12
N VAL A 97 -7.86 -11.60 -8.01
CA VAL A 97 -9.30 -11.91 -7.99
C VAL A 97 -10.16 -10.67 -7.78
N GLN A 98 -9.65 -9.69 -7.03
CA GLN A 98 -10.35 -8.43 -6.74
C GLN A 98 -9.28 -7.34 -6.47
N ARG A 99 -9.41 -6.19 -7.15
CA ARG A 99 -8.37 -5.13 -7.12
C ARG A 99 -8.92 -3.73 -6.83
N ASP A 100 -10.08 -3.41 -7.39
CA ASP A 100 -10.56 -2.02 -7.42
C ASP A 100 -11.72 -1.75 -6.45
N GLU A 101 -12.13 -2.76 -5.66
CA GLU A 101 -13.22 -2.68 -4.66
C GLU A 101 -12.71 -2.60 -3.22
N HIS A 102 -11.42 -2.32 -3.05
CA HIS A 102 -10.78 -2.29 -1.75
C HIS A 102 -10.20 -0.91 -1.44
N PRO A 103 -10.01 -0.59 -0.13
CA PRO A 103 -9.44 0.67 0.28
C PRO A 103 -8.08 0.95 -0.38
N VAL A 104 -7.87 2.23 -0.68
CA VAL A 104 -6.61 2.77 -1.17
C VAL A 104 -5.97 3.58 -0.05
N ILE A 105 -4.72 3.24 0.25
CA ILE A 105 -3.94 3.95 1.26
C ILE A 105 -2.94 4.84 0.53
N MET A 106 -2.99 6.14 0.81
CA MET A 106 -1.99 7.08 0.34
C MET A 106 -0.74 6.97 1.22
N VAL A 107 0.34 6.51 0.63
CA VAL A 107 1.62 6.30 1.29
C VAL A 107 2.44 7.60 1.29
N ALA A 108 2.53 8.25 0.13
CA ALA A 108 3.25 9.51 -0.06
C ALA A 108 2.60 10.36 -1.15
N GLN A 109 2.74 11.68 -1.04
CA GLN A 109 2.17 12.64 -1.98
C GLN A 109 3.27 13.40 -2.73
N ASP A 110 3.05 13.62 -4.04
CA ASP A 110 3.89 14.50 -4.88
C ASP A 110 5.40 14.22 -4.80
N VAL A 111 5.76 12.96 -4.62
CA VAL A 111 7.15 12.48 -4.59
C VAL A 111 7.61 12.08 -5.98
N THR A 112 8.91 12.04 -6.17
CA THR A 112 9.50 11.46 -7.37
C THR A 112 9.45 9.94 -7.32
N ARG A 113 9.49 9.31 -8.49
CA ARG A 113 9.60 7.84 -8.57
C ARG A 113 10.89 7.32 -7.91
N ALA A 114 11.98 8.07 -8.02
CA ALA A 114 13.26 7.68 -7.41
C ALA A 114 13.17 7.65 -5.88
N GLU A 115 12.45 8.61 -5.27
CA GLU A 115 12.17 8.59 -3.83
C GLU A 115 11.28 7.40 -3.46
N ALA A 116 10.27 7.09 -4.27
CA ALA A 116 9.42 5.89 -4.12
C ALA A 116 10.24 4.61 -4.01
N ASP A 117 11.15 4.38 -4.97
CA ASP A 117 11.99 3.20 -5.02
C ASP A 117 13.05 3.21 -3.89
N ALA A 118 13.60 4.37 -3.54
CA ALA A 118 14.58 4.51 -2.47
C ALA A 118 13.99 4.22 -1.08
N ALA A 119 12.78 4.71 -0.78
CA ALA A 119 12.10 4.42 0.47
C ALA A 119 11.78 2.92 0.62
N TRP A 120 11.32 2.28 -0.46
CA TRP A 120 11.10 0.84 -0.46
C TRP A 120 12.40 0.08 -0.20
N ARG A 121 13.50 0.49 -0.86
CA ARG A 121 14.82 -0.10 -0.65
C ARG A 121 15.27 0.01 0.81
N SER A 122 15.14 1.20 1.39
CA SER A 122 15.45 1.49 2.81
C SER A 122 14.73 0.52 3.74
N VAL A 123 13.41 0.35 3.55
CA VAL A 123 12.60 -0.58 4.33
C VAL A 123 13.08 -2.03 4.18
N THR A 124 13.37 -2.46 2.94
CA THR A 124 13.81 -3.84 2.71
C THR A 124 15.21 -4.16 3.25
N GLU A 125 16.13 -3.19 3.25
CA GLU A 125 17.50 -3.37 3.74
C GLU A 125 17.55 -3.35 5.27
N GLY A 126 16.67 -2.58 5.92
CA GLY A 126 16.64 -2.44 7.38
C GLY A 126 15.71 -3.41 8.13
N ALA A 127 14.75 -4.05 7.45
CA ALA A 127 13.70 -4.82 8.12
C ALA A 127 13.89 -6.34 7.99
N ARG A 128 13.59 -7.05 9.09
CA ARG A 128 13.49 -8.52 9.11
C ARG A 128 12.32 -9.04 8.26
N ALA A 129 11.27 -8.23 8.12
CA ALA A 129 10.15 -8.42 7.20
C ALA A 129 9.65 -7.04 6.76
N ALA A 130 9.71 -6.75 5.45
CA ALA A 130 9.22 -5.48 4.91
C ALA A 130 7.68 -5.48 4.89
N THR A 131 7.07 -4.49 5.54
CA THR A 131 5.60 -4.35 5.66
C THR A 131 5.13 -3.01 5.10
N LEU A 132 3.82 -2.88 4.86
CA LEU A 132 3.23 -1.60 4.47
C LEU A 132 3.34 -0.56 5.59
N GLU A 133 3.23 -0.98 6.85
CA GLU A 133 3.43 -0.13 8.03
C GLU A 133 4.86 0.43 8.08
N SER A 134 5.88 -0.40 7.85
CA SER A 134 7.27 0.04 7.79
C SER A 134 7.49 1.06 6.67
N LEU A 135 6.82 0.89 5.52
CA LEU A 135 6.87 1.86 4.42
C LEU A 135 6.17 3.17 4.78
N LEU A 136 5.01 3.13 5.45
CA LEU A 136 4.36 4.33 5.93
C LEU A 136 5.19 5.07 6.99
N ALA A 137 5.90 4.35 7.85
CA ALA A 137 6.81 4.95 8.83
C ALA A 137 7.99 5.66 8.17
N GLU A 138 8.58 5.06 7.13
CA GLU A 138 9.67 5.68 6.34
C GLU A 138 9.24 7.03 5.73
N TYR A 139 7.98 7.15 5.30
CA TYR A 139 7.42 8.40 4.79
C TYR A 139 6.84 9.34 5.85
N GLY A 140 6.40 8.83 6.99
CA GLY A 140 5.85 9.61 8.10
C GLY A 140 6.92 10.23 9.01
N GLY A 141 8.17 9.76 8.93
CA GLY A 141 9.31 10.30 9.64
C GLY A 141 10.06 11.44 8.91
N ARG A 142 9.56 11.89 7.75
CA ARG A 142 10.09 13.04 7.00
C ARG A 142 9.21 14.27 7.14
#